data_AF-A0A3C1DBH4-F1
#
_entry.id   AF-A0A3C1DBH4-F1
#
_cell.length_a   1.000
_cell.length_b   1.000
_cell.length_c   1.000
_cell.angle_alpha   90.00
_cell.angle_beta   90.00
_cell.angle_gamma   90.00
#
_symmetry.space_group_name_H-M   'P 1'
#
loop_
_entity.id
_entity.type
_entity.pdbx_description
1 polymer ?
#
loop_
_entity_poly.entity_id
_entity_poly.type
_entity_poly.pdbx_seq_one_letter_code
_entity_poly.pdbx_strand_id
1 'polypeptide(L)'
;MAIMLAFAIAGLPVALPWALGDESIDTNPEPDALQLEVERTAAAYDEALQEVDAAAVAIEEQRARIEEIEALMPQQQARSDAAARDLYKFEQQRPDLLDFLLTSESFYDFLDNLEYMNRLTEANVAEINRLARMKAELDESMVGLEQAKADADARASDAEAALSAAQEARLEAQRRAEEAARQEAEAAAAAAAAAAAARAASAPAQATAPQAQPAVNAEQPAAPPVQSEGVAPAEATIVDNTTDWTGDEASFIASWAARIDSYLAGSPMAGQGTTFAQAAWSYGVDPRWSPAIAFTESSLGAACFLPHNAWGWGSSSWGSWEEAINDHVRGLARGYGYTISVEAAQKYCPPNWQAWYDRTLAQMNSI
;
A
#
# COMPACT_ATOMS: atom_id res chain seq x y z
N MET A 1 -46.74 46.86 3.40
CA MET A 1 -45.55 47.64 3.80
C MET A 1 -45.23 47.21 5.23
N ALA A 2 -44.41 46.18 5.37
CA ALA A 2 -44.22 45.41 6.59
C ALA A 2 -43.01 45.92 7.38
N ILE A 3 -43.20 46.12 8.68
CA ILE A 3 -42.21 46.56 9.65
C ILE A 3 -41.41 45.33 10.09
N MET A 4 -40.10 45.31 9.82
CA MET A 4 -39.18 44.29 10.33
C MET A 4 -38.83 44.56 11.79
N LEU A 5 -39.00 43.54 12.63
CA LEU A 5 -38.58 43.49 14.02
C LEU A 5 -37.16 42.91 14.10
N ALA A 6 -36.23 43.67 14.66
CA ALA A 6 -34.86 43.24 14.93
C ALA A 6 -34.80 42.37 16.20
N PHE A 7 -34.16 41.20 16.11
CA PHE A 7 -33.69 40.45 17.27
C PHE A 7 -32.16 40.34 17.18
N ALA A 8 -31.49 41.06 18.08
CA ALA A 8 -30.06 40.95 18.31
C ALA A 8 -29.83 39.84 19.36
N ILE A 9 -29.14 38.77 18.96
CA ILE A 9 -28.51 37.82 19.88
C ILE A 9 -27.00 37.94 19.65
N ALA A 10 -26.34 38.63 20.57
CA ALA A 10 -24.89 38.69 20.64
C ALA A 10 -24.36 37.35 21.20
N GLY A 11 -23.93 36.47 20.30
CA GLY A 11 -23.09 35.32 20.62
C GLY A 11 -21.66 35.63 20.19
N LEU A 12 -20.76 35.75 21.17
CA LEU A 12 -19.32 35.92 20.97
C LEU A 12 -18.77 34.75 20.12
N PRO A 13 -18.04 35.00 19.01
CA PRO A 13 -17.30 33.93 18.36
C PRO A 13 -16.14 33.52 19.27
N VAL A 14 -16.14 32.25 19.70
CA VAL A 14 -14.94 31.60 20.23
C VAL A 14 -13.95 31.54 19.08
N ALA A 15 -12.94 32.41 19.11
CA ALA A 15 -11.86 32.42 18.14
C ALA A 15 -11.03 31.13 18.33
N LEU A 16 -11.11 30.23 17.36
CA LEU A 16 -10.11 29.18 17.16
C LEU A 16 -8.80 29.89 16.75
N PRO A 17 -7.70 29.78 17.52
CA PRO A 17 -6.53 30.64 17.34
C PRO A 17 -5.59 30.26 16.18
N TRP A 18 -5.97 29.38 15.25
CA TRP A 18 -5.01 28.82 14.28
C TRP A 18 -5.30 29.09 12.79
N ALA A 19 -6.25 29.95 12.45
CA ALA A 19 -6.51 30.30 11.05
C ALA A 19 -5.85 31.62 10.62
N LEU A 20 -4.54 31.82 10.84
CA LEU A 20 -3.78 32.91 10.21
C LEU A 20 -2.30 32.51 10.01
N GLY A 21 -2.06 31.84 8.90
CA GLY A 21 -0.75 31.59 8.28
C GLY A 21 -1.00 31.21 6.82
N ASP A 22 -1.05 32.22 5.94
CA ASP A 22 -1.24 32.08 4.49
C ASP A 22 0.10 31.70 3.83
N GLU A 23 0.63 30.54 4.19
CA GLU A 23 1.49 29.74 3.32
C GLU A 23 0.76 28.41 3.17
N SER A 24 0.07 28.22 2.04
CA SER A 24 -0.61 26.96 1.77
C SER A 24 0.42 25.84 1.75
N ILE A 25 0.31 24.89 2.68
CA ILE A 25 1.05 23.61 2.64
C ILE A 25 0.90 23.04 1.23
N ASP A 26 2.02 22.86 0.52
CA ASP A 26 2.03 22.15 -0.75
C ASP A 26 1.77 20.68 -0.47
N THR A 27 0.58 20.21 -0.86
CA THR A 27 0.12 18.86 -0.56
C THR A 27 0.66 17.81 -1.53
N ASN A 28 1.32 18.23 -2.61
CA ASN A 28 1.95 17.35 -3.59
C ASN A 28 3.23 17.98 -4.17
N PRO A 29 4.28 18.09 -3.35
CA PRO A 29 5.55 18.65 -3.78
C PRO A 29 6.22 17.77 -4.84
N GLU A 30 7.03 18.39 -5.70
CA GLU A 30 7.82 17.68 -6.70
C GLU A 30 8.87 16.79 -6.00
N PRO A 31 8.98 15.50 -6.36
CA PRO A 31 9.95 14.59 -5.76
C PRO A 31 11.38 14.99 -6.12
N ASP A 32 12.29 14.85 -5.16
CA ASP A 32 13.72 14.92 -5.46
C ASP A 32 14.21 13.63 -6.15
N ALA A 33 15.49 13.61 -6.56
CA ALA A 33 16.05 12.47 -7.27
C ALA A 33 16.08 11.18 -6.43
N LEU A 34 16.18 11.29 -5.10
CA LEU A 34 16.22 10.14 -4.20
C LEU A 34 14.82 9.55 -4.03
N GLN A 35 13.82 10.41 -3.87
CA GLN A 35 12.42 10.02 -3.76
C GLN A 35 11.91 9.41 -5.06
N LEU A 36 12.31 9.96 -6.21
CA LEU A 36 11.99 9.38 -7.51
C LEU A 36 12.56 7.96 -7.65
N GLU A 37 13.76 7.71 -7.12
CA GLU A 37 14.38 6.38 -7.15
C GLU A 37 13.65 5.40 -6.22
N VAL A 38 13.24 5.83 -5.02
CA VAL A 38 12.42 5.03 -4.10
C VAL A 38 11.09 4.65 -4.76
N GLU A 39 10.37 5.62 -5.34
CA GLU A 39 9.09 5.35 -6.01
C GLU A 39 9.25 4.44 -7.24
N ARG A 40 10.31 4.64 -8.03
CA ARG A 40 10.62 3.82 -9.21
C ARG A 40 10.89 2.37 -8.82
N THR A 41 11.72 2.15 -7.80
CA THR A 41 12.10 0.81 -7.35
C THR A 41 10.95 0.10 -6.63
N ALA A 42 10.12 0.82 -5.87
CA ALA A 42 8.89 0.29 -5.31
C ALA A 42 7.92 -0.18 -6.41
N ALA A 43 7.65 0.68 -7.40
CA ALA A 43 6.76 0.32 -8.51
C ALA A 43 7.27 -0.89 -9.33
N ALA A 44 8.59 -0.97 -9.56
CA ALA A 44 9.19 -2.11 -10.25
C ALA A 44 9.07 -3.42 -9.45
N TYR A 45 9.15 -3.36 -8.12
CA TYR A 45 8.92 -4.51 -7.25
C TYR A 45 7.45 -4.96 -7.28
N ASP A 46 6.51 -4.03 -7.18
CA ASP A 46 5.07 -4.33 -7.25
C ASP A 46 4.69 -4.96 -8.59
N GLU A 47 5.24 -4.44 -9.70
CA GLU A 47 5.06 -5.00 -11.04
C GLU A 47 5.62 -6.42 -11.13
N ALA A 48 6.83 -6.66 -10.61
CA ALA A 48 7.44 -7.99 -10.62
C ALA A 48 6.62 -9.01 -9.81
N LEU A 49 6.04 -8.62 -8.67
CA LEU A 49 5.13 -9.49 -7.91
C LEU A 49 3.88 -9.87 -8.71
N GLN A 50 3.27 -8.90 -9.42
CA GLN A 50 2.11 -9.18 -10.28
C GLN A 50 2.48 -10.14 -11.42
N GLU A 51 3.68 -10.03 -11.98
CA GLU A 51 4.16 -10.94 -13.01
C GLU A 51 4.38 -12.36 -12.45
N VAL A 52 4.91 -12.51 -11.24
CA VAL A 52 5.04 -13.81 -10.56
C VAL A 52 3.66 -14.45 -10.35
N ASP A 53 2.68 -13.69 -9.87
CA ASP A 53 1.30 -14.18 -9.69
C ASP A 53 0.68 -14.61 -11.02
N ALA A 54 0.85 -13.81 -12.08
CA ALA A 54 0.38 -14.14 -13.42
C ALA A 54 1.04 -15.42 -13.97
N ALA A 55 2.33 -15.63 -13.69
CA ALA A 55 3.06 -16.84 -14.08
C ALA A 55 2.54 -18.08 -13.34
N ALA A 56 2.23 -17.94 -12.04
CA ALA A 56 1.63 -19.02 -11.27
C ALA A 56 0.25 -19.44 -11.84
N VAL A 57 -0.58 -18.47 -12.23
CA VAL A 57 -1.86 -18.75 -12.91
C VAL A 57 -1.65 -19.49 -14.23
N ALA A 58 -0.70 -19.05 -15.06
CA ALA A 58 -0.40 -19.71 -16.34
C ALA A 58 0.04 -21.17 -16.17
N ILE A 59 0.84 -21.46 -15.13
CA ILE A 59 1.25 -22.84 -14.79
C ILE A 59 0.03 -23.69 -14.43
N GLU A 60 -0.87 -23.18 -13.60
CA GLU A 60 -2.08 -23.91 -13.20
C GLU A 60 -3.04 -24.14 -14.37
N GLU A 61 -3.18 -23.19 -15.28
CA GLU A 61 -3.96 -23.36 -16.52
C GLU A 61 -3.40 -24.48 -17.41
N GLN A 62 -2.08 -24.53 -17.61
CA GLN A 62 -1.44 -25.60 -18.40
C GLN A 62 -1.59 -26.96 -17.73
N ARG A 63 -1.44 -27.03 -16.41
CA ARG A 63 -1.64 -28.26 -15.64
C ARG A 63 -3.07 -28.78 -15.76
N ALA A 64 -4.06 -27.89 -15.62
CA ALA A 64 -5.46 -28.24 -15.76
C ALA A 64 -5.77 -28.76 -17.18
N ARG A 65 -5.18 -28.15 -18.21
CA ARG A 65 -5.36 -28.60 -19.60
C ARG A 65 -4.76 -29.99 -19.84
N ILE A 66 -3.57 -30.24 -19.31
CA ILE A 66 -2.92 -31.56 -19.38
C ILE A 66 -3.80 -32.61 -18.69
N GLU A 67 -4.26 -32.34 -17.47
CA GLU A 67 -5.12 -33.26 -16.71
C GLU A 67 -6.42 -33.59 -17.47
N GLU A 68 -7.07 -32.58 -18.07
CA GLU A 68 -8.27 -32.77 -18.89
C GLU A 68 -8.00 -33.70 -20.08
N ILE A 69 -6.92 -33.45 -20.83
CA ILE A 69 -6.57 -34.25 -22.00
C ILE A 69 -6.23 -35.69 -21.58
N GLU A 70 -5.43 -35.86 -20.53
CA GLU A 70 -5.05 -37.18 -20.00
C GLU A 70 -6.26 -37.97 -19.52
N ALA A 71 -7.25 -37.31 -18.90
CA ALA A 71 -8.49 -37.95 -18.47
C ALA A 71 -9.35 -38.44 -19.65
N LEU A 72 -9.41 -37.67 -20.75
CA LEU A 72 -10.22 -37.99 -21.93
C LEU A 72 -9.51 -38.96 -22.90
N MET A 73 -8.18 -39.01 -22.89
CA MET A 73 -7.38 -39.75 -23.86
C MET A 73 -7.72 -41.25 -23.94
N PRO A 74 -7.88 -42.01 -22.83
CA PRO A 74 -8.16 -43.44 -22.91
C PRO A 74 -9.48 -43.76 -23.62
N GLN A 75 -10.52 -42.95 -23.35
CA GLN A 75 -11.81 -43.12 -24.01
C GLN A 75 -11.71 -42.78 -25.50
N GLN A 76 -11.01 -41.69 -25.85
CA GLN A 76 -10.82 -41.31 -27.24
C GLN A 76 -10.01 -42.38 -28.00
N GLN A 77 -8.97 -42.94 -27.38
CA GLN A 77 -8.17 -44.00 -27.97
C GLN A 77 -9.02 -45.24 -28.30
N ALA A 78 -9.88 -45.68 -27.37
CA ALA A 78 -10.79 -46.79 -27.62
C ALA A 78 -11.76 -46.53 -28.79
N ARG A 79 -12.24 -45.28 -28.94
CA ARG A 79 -13.10 -44.87 -30.07
C ARG A 79 -12.34 -44.89 -31.39
N SER A 80 -11.13 -44.35 -31.43
CA SER A 80 -10.28 -44.37 -32.62
C SER A 80 -9.87 -45.79 -33.02
N ASP A 81 -9.58 -46.67 -32.05
CA ASP A 81 -9.27 -48.09 -32.30
C ASP A 81 -10.46 -48.86 -32.87
N ALA A 82 -11.69 -48.52 -32.45
CA ALA A 82 -12.91 -49.06 -33.03
C ALA A 82 -13.13 -48.53 -34.47
N ALA A 83 -13.02 -47.22 -34.66
CA ALA A 83 -13.14 -46.57 -35.96
C ALA A 83 -12.15 -47.11 -36.99
N ALA A 84 -10.89 -47.33 -36.60
CA ALA A 84 -9.85 -47.92 -37.45
C ALA A 84 -10.19 -49.37 -37.87
N ARG A 85 -10.70 -50.17 -36.93
CA ARG A 85 -11.16 -51.54 -37.23
C ARG A 85 -12.36 -51.53 -38.18
N ASP A 86 -13.27 -50.59 -38.03
CA ASP A 86 -14.45 -50.51 -38.89
C ASP A 86 -14.11 -50.02 -40.30
N LEU A 87 -13.19 -49.06 -40.45
CA LEU A 87 -12.63 -48.67 -41.76
C LEU A 87 -11.92 -49.85 -42.45
N TYR A 88 -11.13 -50.63 -41.70
CA TYR A 88 -10.45 -51.81 -42.24
C TYR A 88 -11.45 -52.87 -42.75
N LYS A 89 -12.50 -53.16 -41.97
CA LYS A 89 -13.56 -54.08 -42.39
C LYS A 89 -14.32 -53.55 -43.61
N PHE A 90 -14.62 -52.25 -43.63
CA PHE A 90 -15.28 -51.59 -44.76
C PHE A 90 -14.47 -51.74 -46.05
N GLU A 91 -13.13 -51.61 -45.96
CA GLU A 91 -12.24 -51.80 -47.10
C GLU A 91 -12.18 -53.28 -47.56
N GLN A 92 -12.16 -54.23 -46.62
CA GLN A 92 -12.24 -55.66 -46.95
C GLN A 92 -13.58 -56.06 -47.59
N GLN A 93 -14.70 -55.52 -47.09
CA GLN A 93 -16.05 -55.82 -47.54
C GLN A 93 -16.49 -54.95 -48.72
N ARG A 94 -15.63 -54.08 -49.23
CA ARG A 94 -15.93 -53.16 -50.34
C ARG A 94 -16.60 -53.86 -51.54
N PRO A 95 -16.21 -55.08 -51.97
CA PRO A 95 -16.91 -55.79 -53.05
C PRO A 95 -18.38 -56.09 -52.73
N ASP A 96 -18.68 -56.58 -51.52
CA ASP A 96 -20.04 -56.92 -51.08
C ASP A 96 -20.88 -55.65 -50.86
N LEU A 97 -20.24 -54.56 -50.43
CA LEU A 97 -20.87 -53.25 -50.28
C LEU A 97 -21.20 -52.61 -51.63
N LEU A 98 -20.35 -52.79 -52.63
CA LEU A 98 -20.64 -52.37 -54.01
C LEU A 98 -21.80 -53.18 -54.59
N ASP A 99 -21.86 -54.48 -54.31
CA ASP A 99 -22.99 -55.33 -54.72
C ASP A 99 -24.30 -54.91 -54.04
N PHE A 100 -24.26 -54.60 -52.74
CA PHE A 100 -25.41 -54.04 -52.01
C PHE A 100 -25.88 -52.70 -52.60
N LEU A 101 -24.95 -51.80 -52.93
CA LEU A 101 -25.28 -50.52 -53.57
C LEU A 101 -25.87 -50.73 -54.97
N LEU A 102 -25.34 -51.66 -55.77
CA LEU A 102 -25.83 -51.95 -57.12
C LEU A 102 -27.17 -52.72 -57.13
N THR A 103 -27.54 -53.36 -56.01
CA THR A 103 -28.78 -54.12 -55.84
C THR A 103 -29.90 -53.30 -55.16
N SER A 104 -29.71 -51.99 -54.98
CA SER A 104 -30.72 -51.08 -54.41
C SER A 104 -32.03 -51.10 -55.21
N GLU A 105 -33.18 -51.17 -54.54
CA GLU A 105 -34.52 -51.26 -55.16
C GLU A 105 -34.96 -49.98 -55.90
N SER A 106 -34.43 -48.81 -55.51
CA SER A 106 -34.69 -47.53 -56.16
C SER A 106 -33.45 -46.61 -56.19
N PHE A 107 -33.48 -45.61 -57.07
CA PHE A 107 -32.44 -44.57 -57.13
C PHE A 107 -32.34 -43.77 -55.82
N TYR A 108 -33.45 -43.61 -55.08
CA TYR A 108 -33.43 -42.94 -53.78
C TYR A 108 -32.72 -43.81 -52.73
N ASP A 109 -33.00 -45.11 -52.68
CA ASP A 109 -32.32 -46.03 -51.76
C ASP A 109 -30.82 -46.13 -52.07
N PHE A 110 -30.45 -46.07 -53.35
CA PHE A 110 -29.05 -45.98 -53.77
C PHE A 110 -28.36 -44.75 -53.18
N LEU A 111 -28.97 -43.56 -53.29
CA LEU A 111 -28.41 -42.31 -52.79
C LEU A 111 -28.33 -42.28 -51.27
N ASP A 112 -29.37 -42.76 -50.56
CA ASP A 112 -29.40 -42.81 -49.11
C ASP A 112 -28.33 -43.76 -48.56
N ASN A 113 -28.16 -44.93 -49.18
CA ASN A 113 -27.11 -45.88 -48.81
C ASN A 113 -25.71 -45.30 -49.10
N LEU A 114 -25.52 -44.63 -50.24
CA LEU A 114 -24.24 -43.98 -50.57
C LEU A 114 -23.89 -42.87 -49.58
N GLU A 115 -24.86 -42.04 -49.20
CA GLU A 115 -24.66 -40.96 -48.23
C GLU A 115 -24.36 -41.51 -46.83
N TYR A 116 -25.09 -42.52 -46.38
CA TYR A 116 -24.84 -43.16 -45.09
C TYR A 116 -23.42 -43.73 -45.00
N MET A 117 -22.98 -44.41 -46.06
CA MET A 117 -21.63 -45.00 -46.13
C MET A 117 -20.55 -43.92 -46.10
N ASN A 118 -20.76 -42.81 -46.84
CA ASN A 118 -19.83 -41.69 -46.81
C ASN A 118 -19.76 -41.06 -45.40
N ARG A 119 -20.91 -40.76 -44.78
CA ARG A 119 -20.98 -40.21 -43.42
C ARG A 119 -20.32 -41.12 -42.38
N LEU A 120 -20.49 -42.44 -42.51
CA LEU A 120 -19.86 -43.41 -41.62
C LEU A 120 -18.34 -43.42 -41.75
N THR A 121 -17.82 -43.39 -42.98
CA THR A 121 -16.37 -43.28 -43.21
C THR A 121 -15.80 -41.96 -42.70
N GLU A 122 -16.51 -40.85 -42.93
CA GLU A 122 -16.13 -39.52 -42.44
C GLU A 122 -16.10 -39.48 -40.90
N ALA A 123 -17.11 -40.03 -40.24
CA ALA A 123 -17.16 -40.12 -38.78
C ALA A 123 -15.99 -40.92 -38.22
N ASN A 124 -15.68 -42.08 -38.81
CA ASN A 124 -14.55 -42.90 -38.37
C ASN A 124 -13.19 -42.21 -38.58
N VAL A 125 -12.99 -41.55 -39.72
CA VAL A 125 -11.78 -40.74 -39.98
C VAL A 125 -11.68 -39.56 -39.00
N ALA A 126 -12.81 -38.92 -38.67
CA ALA A 126 -12.85 -37.83 -37.72
C ALA A 126 -12.42 -38.26 -36.30
N GLU A 127 -12.82 -39.45 -35.83
CA GLU A 127 -12.40 -40.01 -34.55
C GLU A 127 -10.90 -40.30 -34.49
N ILE A 128 -10.30 -40.82 -35.58
CA ILE A 128 -8.84 -41.04 -35.66
C ILE A 128 -8.10 -39.69 -35.62
N ASN A 129 -8.56 -38.71 -36.40
CA ASN A 129 -7.98 -37.37 -36.42
C ASN A 129 -8.13 -36.64 -35.09
N ARG A 130 -9.21 -36.90 -34.34
CA ARG A 130 -9.42 -36.34 -33.00
C ARG A 130 -8.37 -36.82 -32.01
N LEU A 131 -8.05 -38.12 -32.00
CA LEU A 131 -6.97 -38.65 -31.17
C LEU A 131 -5.62 -38.04 -31.53
N ALA A 132 -5.32 -37.90 -32.83
CA ALA A 132 -4.09 -37.26 -33.28
C ALA A 132 -3.98 -35.80 -32.80
N ARG A 133 -5.09 -35.04 -32.87
CA ARG A 133 -5.15 -33.68 -32.32
C ARG A 133 -4.95 -33.64 -30.81
N MET A 134 -5.64 -34.49 -30.05
CA MET A 134 -5.48 -34.54 -28.59
C MET A 134 -4.04 -34.88 -28.17
N LYS A 135 -3.35 -35.75 -28.90
CA LYS A 135 -1.92 -36.03 -28.64
C LYS A 135 -1.04 -34.83 -28.94
N ALA A 136 -1.25 -34.17 -30.08
CA ALA A 136 -0.50 -32.97 -30.42
C ALA A 136 -0.72 -31.84 -29.40
N GLU A 137 -1.96 -31.68 -28.93
CA GLU A 137 -2.33 -30.69 -27.92
C GLU A 137 -1.74 -31.02 -26.54
N LEU A 138 -1.65 -32.30 -26.18
CA LEU A 138 -0.94 -32.72 -24.97
C LEU A 138 0.55 -32.38 -25.07
N ASP A 139 1.19 -32.71 -26.18
CA ASP A 139 2.61 -32.41 -26.41
C ASP A 139 2.87 -30.90 -26.36
N GLU A 140 2.01 -30.10 -27.00
CA GLU A 140 2.05 -28.64 -26.95
C GLU A 140 1.86 -28.11 -25.52
N SER A 141 0.87 -28.63 -24.78
CA SER A 141 0.60 -28.21 -23.40
C SER A 141 1.76 -28.58 -22.45
N MET A 142 2.39 -29.74 -22.64
CA MET A 142 3.58 -30.13 -21.88
C MET A 142 4.77 -29.21 -22.15
N VAL A 143 5.00 -28.84 -23.42
CA VAL A 143 6.03 -27.86 -23.78
C VAL A 143 5.70 -26.48 -23.19
N GLY A 144 4.44 -26.05 -23.29
CA GLY A 144 3.95 -24.80 -22.71
C GLY A 144 4.10 -24.76 -21.20
N LEU A 145 3.84 -25.86 -20.50
CA LEU A 145 4.06 -25.97 -19.05
C LEU A 145 5.54 -25.81 -18.68
N GLU A 146 6.45 -26.42 -19.43
CA GLU A 146 7.89 -26.29 -19.17
C GLU A 146 8.38 -24.85 -19.41
N GLN A 147 7.89 -24.21 -20.48
CA GLN A 147 8.15 -22.79 -20.74
C GLN A 147 7.59 -21.89 -19.63
N ALA A 148 6.35 -22.12 -19.20
CA ALA A 148 5.71 -21.35 -18.14
C ALA A 148 6.46 -21.47 -16.80
N LYS A 149 7.01 -22.65 -16.49
CA LYS A 149 7.88 -22.84 -15.32
C LYS A 149 9.19 -22.07 -15.43
N ALA A 150 9.86 -22.15 -16.58
CA ALA A 150 11.09 -21.39 -16.80
C ALA A 150 10.86 -19.88 -16.71
N ASP A 151 9.75 -19.39 -17.27
CA ASP A 151 9.36 -17.99 -17.16
C ASP A 151 9.00 -17.60 -15.71
N ALA A 152 8.36 -18.48 -14.95
CA ALA A 152 8.06 -18.25 -13.53
C ALA A 152 9.34 -18.17 -12.69
N ASP A 153 10.32 -19.06 -12.92
CA ASP A 153 11.63 -19.01 -12.26
C ASP A 153 12.38 -17.70 -12.59
N ALA A 154 12.32 -17.26 -13.85
CA ALA A 154 12.90 -15.98 -14.27
C ALA A 154 12.23 -14.79 -13.56
N ARG A 155 10.89 -14.74 -13.56
CA ARG A 155 10.13 -13.68 -12.87
C ARG A 155 10.36 -13.67 -11.36
N ALA A 156 10.52 -14.84 -10.74
CA ALA A 156 10.88 -14.91 -9.32
C ALA A 156 12.26 -14.29 -9.06
N SER A 157 13.24 -14.57 -9.92
CA SER A 157 14.56 -13.94 -9.85
C SER A 157 14.51 -12.42 -10.09
N ASP A 158 13.68 -11.96 -11.02
CA ASP A 158 13.51 -10.53 -11.31
C ASP A 158 12.83 -9.82 -10.12
N ALA A 159 11.85 -10.46 -9.47
CA ALA A 159 11.21 -9.95 -8.26
C ALA A 159 12.19 -9.87 -7.07
N GLU A 160 13.07 -10.85 -6.90
CA GLU A 160 14.14 -10.81 -5.88
C GLU A 160 15.12 -9.65 -6.15
N ALA A 161 15.52 -9.44 -7.40
CA ALA A 161 16.39 -8.34 -7.78
C ALA A 161 15.72 -6.97 -7.56
N ALA A 162 14.44 -6.85 -7.94
CA ALA A 162 13.63 -5.64 -7.72
C ALA A 162 13.46 -5.34 -6.22
N LEU A 163 13.22 -6.38 -5.39
CA LEU A 163 13.16 -6.24 -3.94
C LEU A 163 14.47 -5.68 -3.39
N SER A 164 15.62 -6.28 -3.76
CA SER A 164 16.93 -5.81 -3.30
C SER A 164 17.18 -4.35 -3.67
N ALA A 165 16.87 -3.96 -4.91
CA ALA A 165 17.03 -2.58 -5.36
C ALA A 165 16.12 -1.61 -4.57
N ALA A 166 14.88 -2.02 -4.30
CA ALA A 166 13.94 -1.22 -3.54
C ALA A 166 14.31 -1.11 -2.05
N GLN A 167 14.89 -2.16 -1.46
CA GLN A 167 15.43 -2.12 -0.10
C GLN A 167 16.64 -1.19 -0.01
N GLU A 168 17.58 -1.28 -0.96
CA GLU A 168 18.76 -0.40 -1.02
C GLU A 168 18.37 1.08 -1.13
N ALA A 169 17.44 1.41 -2.03
CA ALA A 169 16.96 2.78 -2.21
C ALA A 169 16.34 3.34 -0.93
N ARG A 170 15.48 2.57 -0.24
CA ARG A 170 14.85 2.97 1.03
C ARG A 170 15.87 3.13 2.16
N LEU A 171 16.80 2.18 2.30
CA LEU A 171 17.84 2.23 3.31
C LEU A 171 18.76 3.43 3.11
N GLU A 172 19.12 3.74 1.85
CA GLU A 172 19.91 4.92 1.55
C GLU A 172 19.16 6.21 1.87
N ALA A 173 17.88 6.28 1.48
CA ALA A 173 17.00 7.40 1.79
C ALA A 173 16.89 7.65 3.30
N GLN A 174 16.62 6.59 4.07
CA GLN A 174 16.49 6.68 5.52
C GLN A 174 17.81 7.06 6.19
N ARG A 175 18.92 6.42 5.81
CA ARG A 175 20.24 6.75 6.38
C ARG A 175 20.58 8.23 6.18
N ARG A 176 20.35 8.77 4.97
CA ARG A 176 20.61 10.19 4.68
C ARG A 176 19.68 11.09 5.48
N ALA A 177 18.39 10.74 5.60
CA ALA A 177 17.40 11.50 6.36
C ALA A 177 17.71 11.53 7.86
N GLU A 178 18.04 10.38 8.46
CA GLU A 178 18.40 10.27 9.88
C GLU A 178 19.70 11.00 10.20
N GLU A 179 20.71 10.90 9.33
CA GLU A 179 21.97 11.65 9.48
C GLU A 179 21.72 13.16 9.46
N ALA A 180 20.89 13.65 8.53
CA ALA A 180 20.51 15.07 8.43
C ALA A 180 19.70 15.51 9.67
N ALA A 181 18.65 14.76 10.03
CA ALA A 181 17.81 15.06 11.18
C ALA A 181 18.60 15.11 12.49
N ARG A 182 19.57 14.20 12.69
CA ARG A 182 20.46 14.21 13.85
C ARG A 182 21.36 15.45 13.88
N GLN A 183 21.99 15.80 12.75
CA GLN A 183 22.83 17.00 12.65
C GLN A 183 22.04 18.28 12.93
N GLU A 184 20.82 18.36 12.41
CA GLU A 184 19.91 19.49 12.64
C GLU A 184 19.49 19.59 14.11
N ALA A 185 19.13 18.47 14.75
CA ALA A 185 18.75 18.43 16.16
C ALA A 185 19.93 18.84 17.07
N GLU A 186 21.14 18.34 16.80
CA GLU A 186 22.35 18.74 17.52
C GLU A 186 22.64 20.25 17.36
N ALA A 187 22.51 20.78 16.15
CA ALA A 187 22.69 22.20 15.88
C ALA A 187 21.64 23.07 16.59
N ALA A 188 20.36 22.63 16.58
CA ALA A 188 19.28 23.32 17.28
C ALA A 188 19.48 23.31 18.81
N ALA A 189 19.91 22.17 19.38
CA ALA A 189 20.24 22.05 20.80
C ALA A 189 21.41 22.97 21.19
N ALA A 190 22.48 23.00 20.38
CA ALA A 190 23.61 23.89 20.60
C ALA A 190 23.21 25.38 20.54
N ALA A 191 22.36 25.76 19.58
CA ALA A 191 21.84 27.12 19.46
C ALA A 191 20.94 27.50 20.66
N ALA A 192 20.08 26.59 21.12
CA ALA A 192 19.24 26.79 22.29
C ALA A 192 20.07 26.95 23.58
N ALA A 193 21.10 26.12 23.76
CA ALA A 193 22.02 26.23 24.89
C ALA A 193 22.79 27.55 24.88
N ALA A 194 23.29 27.99 23.72
CA ALA A 194 23.96 29.29 23.57
C ALA A 194 23.01 30.46 23.89
N ALA A 195 21.76 30.42 23.41
CA ALA A 195 20.75 31.43 23.72
C ALA A 195 20.39 31.47 25.21
N ALA A 196 20.27 30.30 25.86
CA ALA A 196 20.01 30.21 27.31
C ALA A 196 21.19 30.79 28.12
N ALA A 197 22.44 30.47 27.74
CA ALA A 197 23.63 31.03 28.38
C ALA A 197 23.71 32.57 28.21
N ALA A 198 23.39 33.09 27.02
CA ALA A 198 23.34 34.53 26.77
C ALA A 198 22.25 35.23 27.61
N ARG A 199 21.06 34.62 27.76
CA ARG A 199 19.99 35.14 28.65
C ARG A 199 20.42 35.12 30.12
N ALA A 200 21.08 34.06 30.58
CA ALA A 200 21.61 33.97 31.95
C ALA A 200 22.69 35.03 32.21
N ALA A 201 23.56 35.31 31.22
CA ALA A 201 24.57 36.36 31.32
C ALA A 201 23.99 37.79 31.25
N SER A 202 22.81 37.97 30.65
CA SER A 202 22.14 39.26 30.49
C SER A 202 21.07 39.52 31.56
N ALA A 203 20.84 38.59 32.48
CA ALA A 203 19.87 38.74 33.57
C ALA A 203 20.41 39.76 34.60
N PRO A 204 19.68 40.86 34.90
CA PRO A 204 20.08 41.77 35.96
C PRO A 204 20.01 41.05 37.31
N ALA A 205 21.07 41.19 38.12
CA ALA A 205 21.07 40.73 39.51
C ALA A 205 20.01 41.51 40.31
N GLN A 206 18.77 41.01 40.36
CA GLN A 206 17.79 41.47 41.33
C GLN A 206 18.22 40.97 42.70
N ALA A 207 18.76 41.92 43.46
CA ALA A 207 19.19 41.76 44.83
C ALA A 207 18.08 41.18 45.70
N THR A 208 18.44 40.11 46.40
CA THR A 208 17.83 39.63 47.63
C THR A 208 17.70 40.77 48.65
N ALA A 209 16.46 41.12 49.00
CA ALA A 209 16.16 41.84 50.22
C ALA A 209 14.95 41.16 50.90
N PRO A 210 15.08 40.72 52.17
CA PRO A 210 14.00 40.05 52.87
C PRO A 210 13.00 41.09 53.39
N GLN A 211 11.72 40.99 52.99
CA GLN A 211 10.65 41.71 53.66
C GLN A 211 9.65 40.74 54.30
N ALA A 212 9.48 40.96 55.59
CA ALA A 212 8.69 40.18 56.52
C ALA A 212 7.20 40.21 56.20
N GLN A 213 6.56 39.08 56.48
CA GLN A 213 5.11 38.89 56.53
C GLN A 213 4.46 39.86 57.54
N PRO A 214 3.19 40.20 57.32
CA PRO A 214 2.21 39.93 58.37
C PRO A 214 1.05 39.07 57.86
N ALA A 215 0.68 38.10 58.68
CA ALA A 215 -0.48 37.24 58.51
C ALA A 215 -1.79 38.01 58.73
N VAL A 216 -2.77 37.80 57.84
CA VAL A 216 -4.19 37.89 58.16
C VAL A 216 -4.94 36.76 57.46
N ASN A 217 -5.62 35.95 58.28
CA ASN A 217 -6.53 34.87 57.88
C ASN A 217 -7.88 35.45 57.44
N ALA A 218 -8.43 34.94 56.33
CA ALA A 218 -9.87 34.90 56.05
C ALA A 218 -10.18 33.80 55.02
N GLU A 219 -10.91 32.77 55.46
CA GLU A 219 -11.57 31.69 54.69
C GLU A 219 -12.66 32.27 53.74
N GLN A 220 -12.66 32.02 52.42
CA GLN A 220 -13.23 30.87 51.65
C GLN A 220 -14.43 31.35 50.75
N PRO A 221 -14.95 30.64 49.71
CA PRO A 221 -14.41 29.70 48.70
C PRO A 221 -14.64 30.17 47.22
N ALA A 222 -13.79 29.80 46.25
CA ALA A 222 -14.20 29.69 44.84
C ALA A 222 -13.22 28.87 43.96
N ALA A 223 -13.74 27.78 43.39
CA ALA A 223 -13.39 27.03 42.17
C ALA A 223 -11.93 26.52 41.92
N PRO A 224 -11.76 25.28 41.41
CA PRO A 224 -10.44 24.69 41.21
C PRO A 224 -9.72 25.35 40.02
N PRO A 225 -8.47 25.82 40.17
CA PRO A 225 -7.65 26.22 39.02
C PRO A 225 -7.04 24.98 38.38
N VAL A 226 -7.28 24.83 37.08
CA VAL A 226 -6.56 23.90 36.19
C VAL A 226 -5.08 24.24 36.27
N GLN A 227 -4.28 23.30 36.79
CA GLN A 227 -2.84 23.43 36.85
C GLN A 227 -2.28 23.31 35.43
N SER A 228 -1.82 24.43 34.88
CA SER A 228 -0.82 24.44 33.83
C SER A 228 0.51 24.00 34.46
N GLU A 229 0.76 22.70 34.49
CA GLU A 229 2.09 22.20 34.76
C GLU A 229 2.97 22.57 33.57
N GLY A 230 3.84 23.57 33.78
CA GLY A 230 4.98 23.82 32.93
C GLY A 230 5.89 22.60 33.00
N VAL A 231 5.71 21.67 32.07
CA VAL A 231 6.66 20.61 31.80
C VAL A 231 7.90 21.30 31.24
N ALA A 232 9.00 21.27 31.99
CA ALA A 232 10.32 21.62 31.48
C ALA A 232 10.57 20.82 30.18
N PRO A 233 11.17 21.39 29.13
CA PRO A 233 11.43 20.63 27.91
C PRO A 233 12.35 19.47 28.27
N ALA A 234 11.79 18.26 28.32
CA ALA A 234 12.57 17.04 28.34
C ALA A 234 13.28 17.00 26.98
N GLU A 235 14.60 16.91 26.98
CA GLU A 235 15.40 16.74 25.77
C GLU A 235 14.88 15.50 25.02
N ALA A 236 14.08 15.73 23.98
CA ALA A 236 13.51 14.68 23.15
C ALA A 236 14.65 14.09 22.33
N THR A 237 15.27 13.04 22.85
CA THR A 237 16.27 12.26 22.12
C THR A 237 15.53 11.30 21.20
N ILE A 238 15.99 11.19 19.94
CA ILE A 238 15.54 10.14 19.03
C ILE A 238 15.87 8.80 19.72
N VAL A 239 14.86 8.01 20.09
CA VAL A 239 15.12 6.64 20.57
C VAL A 239 15.51 5.82 19.34
N ASP A 240 16.69 5.21 19.38
CA ASP A 240 17.26 4.34 18.34
C ASP A 240 16.40 3.07 18.21
N ASN A 241 15.28 3.23 17.52
CA ASN A 241 14.34 2.18 17.13
C ASN A 241 14.11 2.32 15.62
N THR A 242 15.22 2.32 14.90
CA THR A 242 15.30 2.46 13.44
C THR A 242 14.42 1.43 12.77
N THR A 243 13.68 1.87 11.77
CA THR A 243 12.78 1.00 11.01
C THR A 243 13.59 -0.06 10.27
N ASP A 244 13.25 -1.34 10.45
CA ASP A 244 13.89 -2.43 9.70
C ASP A 244 13.25 -2.56 8.31
N TRP A 245 14.05 -2.27 7.28
CA TRP A 245 13.65 -2.30 5.87
C TRP A 245 14.17 -3.56 5.15
N THR A 246 14.80 -4.49 5.85
CA THR A 246 15.49 -5.64 5.24
C THR A 246 14.57 -6.84 4.95
N GLY A 247 13.34 -6.82 5.47
CA GLY A 247 12.32 -7.84 5.20
C GLY A 247 11.57 -7.62 3.89
N ASP A 248 10.67 -8.55 3.56
CA ASP A 248 9.66 -8.36 2.51
C ASP A 248 8.52 -7.45 2.98
N GLU A 249 7.72 -6.97 2.02
CA GLU A 249 6.60 -6.06 2.28
C GLU A 249 5.57 -6.63 3.26
N ALA A 250 5.21 -7.91 3.13
CA ALA A 250 4.19 -8.51 3.98
C ALA A 250 4.67 -8.60 5.43
N SER A 251 5.92 -9.00 5.63
CA SER A 251 6.57 -9.01 6.96
C SER A 251 6.65 -7.60 7.57
N PHE A 252 7.05 -6.60 6.76
CA PHE A 252 7.09 -5.20 7.20
C PHE A 252 5.71 -4.71 7.64
N ILE A 253 4.70 -4.86 6.78
CA ILE A 253 3.33 -4.45 7.05
C ILE A 253 2.80 -5.15 8.29
N ALA A 254 2.98 -6.46 8.42
CA ALA A 254 2.51 -7.22 9.57
C ALA A 254 3.11 -6.71 10.89
N SER A 255 4.40 -6.36 10.89
CA SER A 255 5.09 -5.85 12.08
C SER A 255 4.61 -4.46 12.50
N TRP A 256 4.34 -3.57 11.55
CA TRP A 256 3.98 -2.18 11.81
C TRP A 256 2.48 -1.98 11.98
N ALA A 257 1.66 -2.69 11.22
CA ALA A 257 0.20 -2.56 11.27
C ALA A 257 -0.33 -2.77 12.69
N ALA A 258 0.13 -3.82 13.38
CA ALA A 258 -0.30 -4.12 14.74
C ALA A 258 0.11 -3.04 15.76
N ARG A 259 1.32 -2.49 15.62
CA ARG A 259 1.82 -1.41 16.51
C ARG A 259 1.03 -0.13 16.30
N ILE A 260 0.83 0.25 15.04
CA ILE A 260 0.06 1.44 14.68
C ILE A 260 -1.39 1.27 15.08
N ASP A 261 -2.03 0.12 14.85
CA ASP A 261 -3.41 -0.12 15.29
C ASP A 261 -3.58 -0.03 16.80
N SER A 262 -2.60 -0.52 17.56
CA SER A 262 -2.60 -0.35 19.01
C SER A 262 -2.54 1.12 19.42
N TYR A 263 -1.77 1.94 18.70
CA TYR A 263 -1.66 3.38 18.92
C TYR A 263 -2.93 4.13 18.49
N LEU A 264 -3.58 3.70 17.41
CA LEU A 264 -4.81 4.29 16.88
C LEU A 264 -6.07 3.87 17.65
N ALA A 265 -5.97 2.92 18.58
CA ALA A 265 -7.11 2.32 19.27
C ALA A 265 -8.01 3.37 19.95
N GLY A 266 -9.31 3.31 19.68
CA GLY A 266 -10.31 4.24 20.24
C GLY A 266 -10.41 5.59 19.54
N SER A 267 -9.61 5.84 18.50
CA SER A 267 -9.71 7.03 17.67
C SER A 267 -10.61 6.81 16.43
N PRO A 268 -11.03 7.88 15.74
CA PRO A 268 -11.66 7.78 14.42
C PRO A 268 -10.83 7.08 13.34
N MET A 269 -9.51 6.96 13.53
CA MET A 269 -8.59 6.27 12.61
C MET A 269 -8.28 4.82 13.03
N ALA A 270 -8.98 4.26 14.03
CA ALA A 270 -8.75 2.89 14.46
C ALA A 270 -8.91 1.87 13.31
N GLY A 271 -7.97 0.93 13.20
CA GLY A 271 -7.96 -0.09 12.14
C GLY A 271 -7.19 0.31 10.87
N GLN A 272 -6.60 1.51 10.84
CA GLN A 272 -5.82 2.00 9.69
C GLN A 272 -4.33 1.63 9.75
N GLY A 273 -3.91 0.76 10.68
CA GLY A 273 -2.51 0.38 10.85
C GLY A 273 -1.89 -0.20 9.58
N THR A 274 -2.60 -1.10 8.90
CA THR A 274 -2.16 -1.66 7.61
C THR A 274 -1.98 -0.58 6.56
N THR A 275 -2.92 0.36 6.44
CA THR A 275 -2.86 1.46 5.48
C THR A 275 -1.64 2.34 5.69
N PHE A 276 -1.34 2.71 6.94
CA PHE A 276 -0.15 3.48 7.27
C PHE A 276 1.14 2.71 6.96
N ALA A 277 1.19 1.43 7.31
CA ALA A 277 2.36 0.59 7.05
C ALA A 277 2.60 0.41 5.55
N GLN A 278 1.56 0.20 4.74
CA GLN A 278 1.64 0.14 3.29
C GLN A 278 2.14 1.45 2.70
N ALA A 279 1.56 2.58 3.08
CA ALA A 279 2.00 3.88 2.58
C ALA A 279 3.46 4.19 2.98
N ALA A 280 3.85 3.87 4.22
CA ALA A 280 5.24 3.98 4.67
C ALA A 280 6.18 3.11 3.83
N TRP A 281 5.77 1.87 3.54
CA TRP A 281 6.51 0.96 2.67
C TRP A 281 6.70 1.50 1.25
N SER A 282 5.63 1.96 0.62
CA SER A 282 5.66 2.47 -0.75
C SER A 282 6.54 3.71 -0.91
N TYR A 283 6.56 4.60 0.09
CA TYR A 283 7.26 5.88 -0.01
C TYR A 283 8.56 5.97 0.81
N GLY A 284 8.95 4.90 1.52
CA GLY A 284 10.18 4.85 2.32
C GLY A 284 10.16 5.74 3.57
N VAL A 285 8.99 6.18 4.02
CA VAL A 285 8.81 7.10 5.16
C VAL A 285 8.77 6.31 6.46
N ASP A 286 9.30 6.87 7.56
CA ASP A 286 9.17 6.28 8.90
C ASP A 286 7.68 6.04 9.22
N PRO A 287 7.27 4.78 9.45
CA PRO A 287 5.87 4.41 9.65
C PRO A 287 5.23 5.06 10.88
N ARG A 288 6.02 5.60 11.81
CA ARG A 288 5.52 6.30 13.01
C ARG A 288 5.18 7.76 12.73
N TRP A 289 5.78 8.37 11.70
CA TRP A 289 5.75 9.82 11.54
C TRP A 289 4.37 10.36 11.18
N SER A 290 3.73 9.79 10.15
CA SER A 290 2.39 10.22 9.73
C SER A 290 1.31 10.00 10.81
N PRO A 291 1.25 8.84 11.51
CA PRO A 291 0.36 8.67 12.67
C PRO A 291 0.66 9.63 13.83
N ALA A 292 1.93 9.93 14.10
CA ALA A 292 2.31 10.88 15.15
C ALA A 292 1.83 12.30 14.83
N ILE A 293 1.96 12.74 13.57
CA ILE A 293 1.42 14.04 13.13
C ILE A 293 -0.10 14.06 13.28
N ALA A 294 -0.81 12.99 12.88
CA ALA A 294 -2.26 12.90 13.03
C ALA A 294 -2.71 13.10 14.50
N PHE A 295 -1.93 12.60 15.47
CA PHE A 295 -2.19 12.87 16.89
C PHE A 295 -1.92 14.32 17.26
N THR A 296 -0.76 14.85 16.86
CA THR A 296 -0.36 16.23 17.15
C THR A 296 -1.40 17.24 16.65
N GLU A 297 -1.94 17.02 15.46
CA GLU A 297 -2.82 17.95 14.75
C GLU A 297 -4.30 17.79 15.10
N SER A 298 -4.80 16.55 15.19
CA SER A 298 -6.24 16.31 15.31
C SER A 298 -6.62 15.27 16.36
N SER A 299 -5.68 14.85 17.23
CA SER A 299 -5.89 13.73 18.15
C SER A 299 -6.40 12.48 17.42
N LEU A 300 -5.69 12.11 16.34
CA LEU A 300 -5.97 10.92 15.52
C LEU A 300 -7.33 10.99 14.81
N GLY A 301 -7.65 12.15 14.24
CA GLY A 301 -8.87 12.38 13.48
C GLY A 301 -10.09 12.79 14.30
N ALA A 302 -9.95 12.99 15.62
CA ALA A 302 -11.05 13.45 16.48
C ALA A 302 -11.45 14.92 16.22
N ALA A 303 -10.49 15.74 15.79
CA ALA A 303 -10.68 17.16 15.51
C ALA A 303 -10.13 17.54 14.12
N CYS A 304 -10.68 16.94 13.06
CA CYS A 304 -10.25 17.24 11.68
C CYS A 304 -10.66 18.64 11.22
N PHE A 305 -9.80 19.27 10.43
CA PHE A 305 -10.09 20.53 9.73
C PHE A 305 -11.17 20.35 8.65
N LEU A 306 -11.04 19.29 7.86
CA LEU A 306 -11.95 18.86 6.79
C LEU A 306 -12.13 17.34 6.83
N PRO A 307 -13.15 16.75 6.16
CA PRO A 307 -13.34 15.31 6.15
C PRO A 307 -12.07 14.52 5.78
N HIS A 308 -11.72 13.57 6.63
CA HIS A 308 -10.51 12.73 6.55
C HIS A 308 -9.17 13.51 6.53
N ASN A 309 -9.16 14.77 6.99
CA ASN A 309 -7.93 15.56 7.12
C ASN A 309 -7.46 15.58 8.58
N ALA A 310 -6.74 14.53 8.99
CA ALA A 310 -6.21 14.39 10.35
C ALA A 310 -4.94 15.23 10.61
N TRP A 311 -4.34 15.81 9.58
CA TRP A 311 -3.02 16.44 9.64
C TRP A 311 -3.08 17.97 9.46
N GLY A 312 -4.26 18.54 9.21
CA GLY A 312 -4.37 19.95 8.82
C GLY A 312 -3.68 20.24 7.48
N TRP A 313 -3.58 19.24 6.62
CA TRP A 313 -2.80 19.25 5.40
C TRP A 313 -3.50 20.08 4.32
N GLY A 314 -3.02 21.31 4.11
CA GLY A 314 -3.59 22.26 3.15
C GLY A 314 -5.09 22.51 3.34
N SER A 315 -5.77 22.88 2.26
CA SER A 315 -7.25 22.96 2.22
C SER A 315 -7.89 21.67 1.69
N SER A 316 -7.24 20.53 1.94
CA SER A 316 -7.61 19.23 1.35
C SER A 316 -8.67 18.49 2.17
N SER A 317 -9.45 17.67 1.47
CA SER A 317 -10.46 16.75 2.01
C SER A 317 -10.47 15.50 1.14
N TRP A 318 -10.73 14.35 1.74
CA TRP A 318 -10.72 13.06 1.04
C TRP A 318 -12.00 12.26 1.26
N GLY A 319 -12.25 11.30 0.38
CA GLY A 319 -13.41 10.40 0.48
C GLY A 319 -13.26 9.33 1.54
N SER A 320 -12.02 9.00 1.93
CA SER A 320 -11.70 7.92 2.86
C SER A 320 -10.40 8.19 3.62
N TRP A 321 -10.16 7.45 4.71
CA TRP A 321 -8.88 7.50 5.43
C TRP A 321 -7.75 6.91 4.60
N GLU A 322 -8.03 5.88 3.80
CA GLU A 322 -7.05 5.18 2.97
C GLU A 322 -6.43 6.09 1.92
N GLU A 323 -7.28 6.85 1.22
CA GLU A 323 -6.86 7.88 0.26
C GLU A 323 -6.03 8.97 0.96
N ALA A 324 -6.51 9.47 2.10
CA ALA A 324 -5.87 10.56 2.82
C ALA A 324 -4.51 10.17 3.41
N ILE A 325 -4.39 8.96 3.96
CA ILE A 325 -3.13 8.42 4.51
C ILE A 325 -2.09 8.27 3.41
N ASN A 326 -2.47 7.67 2.27
CA ASN A 326 -1.56 7.49 1.16
C ASN A 326 -1.04 8.84 0.62
N ASP A 327 -1.96 9.80 0.40
CA ASP A 327 -1.59 11.14 -0.06
C ASP A 327 -0.70 11.89 0.92
N HIS A 328 -0.99 11.82 2.22
CA HIS A 328 -0.19 12.51 3.23
C HIS A 328 1.23 11.93 3.31
N VAL A 329 1.38 10.60 3.37
CA VAL A 329 2.70 9.97 3.44
C VAL A 329 3.52 10.24 2.18
N ARG A 330 2.91 10.20 1.00
CA ARG A 330 3.55 10.59 -0.26
C ARG A 330 4.02 12.05 -0.22
N GLY A 331 3.18 12.95 0.29
CA GLY A 331 3.51 14.36 0.44
C GLY A 331 4.67 14.62 1.40
N LEU A 332 4.74 13.87 2.51
CA LEU A 332 5.89 13.90 3.42
C LEU A 332 7.18 13.48 2.70
N ALA A 333 7.16 12.33 2.03
CA ALA A 333 8.31 11.78 1.32
C ALA A 333 8.90 12.76 0.31
N ARG A 334 8.03 13.40 -0.49
CA ARG A 334 8.43 14.33 -1.55
C ARG A 334 8.83 15.70 -1.04
N GLY A 335 8.27 16.16 0.07
CA GLY A 335 8.35 17.56 0.49
C GLY A 335 9.10 17.85 1.78
N TYR A 336 9.19 16.85 2.65
CA TYR A 336 9.61 17.02 4.05
C TYR A 336 10.68 16.00 4.46
N GLY A 337 10.85 14.91 3.70
CA GLY A 337 11.86 13.89 3.92
C GLY A 337 11.27 12.55 4.33
N TYR A 338 12.07 11.70 4.97
CA TYR A 338 11.72 10.31 5.29
C TYR A 338 11.48 10.08 6.79
N THR A 339 11.81 11.06 7.62
CA THR A 339 11.58 11.04 9.07
C THR A 339 11.49 12.48 9.60
N ILE A 340 11.11 12.64 10.86
CA ILE A 340 11.01 13.96 11.50
C ILE A 340 12.39 14.64 11.57
N SER A 341 12.46 15.88 11.09
CA SER A 341 13.64 16.74 11.20
C SER A 341 13.26 18.15 11.67
N VAL A 342 14.25 18.95 12.06
CA VAL A 342 14.00 20.34 12.49
C VAL A 342 13.57 21.18 11.29
N GLU A 343 14.21 20.99 10.14
CA GLU A 343 13.84 21.66 8.89
C GLU A 343 12.40 21.30 8.49
N ALA A 344 12.04 20.01 8.55
CA ALA A 344 10.68 19.55 8.24
C ALA A 344 9.65 20.19 9.17
N ALA A 345 9.93 20.27 10.48
CA ALA A 345 9.04 20.93 11.45
C ALA A 345 8.92 22.45 11.21
N GLN A 346 10.01 23.12 10.85
CA GLN A 346 10.02 24.55 10.50
C GLN A 346 9.17 24.82 9.26
N LYS A 347 9.20 23.92 8.29
CA LYS A 347 8.37 23.99 7.08
C LYS A 347 6.91 23.67 7.37
N TYR A 348 6.65 22.66 8.19
CA TYR A 348 5.29 22.16 8.47
C TYR A 348 4.49 23.11 9.38
N CYS A 349 5.11 23.61 10.47
CA CYS A 349 4.46 24.47 11.46
C CYS A 349 5.31 25.71 11.81
N PRO A 350 5.55 26.65 10.88
CA PRO A 350 6.55 27.72 11.06
C PRO A 350 6.43 28.55 12.36
N PRO A 351 5.22 28.94 12.82
CA PRO A 351 5.10 29.78 14.02
C PRO A 351 5.45 29.06 15.33
N ASN A 352 5.24 27.74 15.41
CA ASN A 352 5.34 26.94 16.64
C ASN A 352 6.14 25.65 16.45
N TRP A 353 7.04 25.64 15.46
CA TRP A 353 7.72 24.43 14.97
C TRP A 353 8.42 23.64 16.07
N GLN A 354 8.99 24.30 17.07
CA GLN A 354 9.73 23.63 18.14
C GLN A 354 8.80 22.81 19.04
N ALA A 355 7.70 23.41 19.50
CA ALA A 355 6.70 22.71 20.30
C ALA A 355 6.01 21.60 19.51
N TRP A 356 5.80 21.82 18.21
CA TRP A 356 5.28 20.81 17.30
C TRP A 356 6.26 19.64 17.13
N TYR A 357 7.54 19.93 16.89
CA TYR A 357 8.61 18.94 16.74
C TYR A 357 8.72 18.06 17.99
N ASP A 358 8.83 18.68 19.17
CA ASP A 358 8.96 17.97 20.44
C ASP A 358 7.76 17.05 20.70
N ARG A 359 6.55 17.55 20.42
CA ARG A 359 5.31 16.77 20.60
C ARG A 359 5.23 15.60 19.62
N THR A 360 5.47 15.84 18.33
CA THR A 360 5.40 14.81 17.30
C THR A 360 6.48 13.75 17.51
N LEU A 361 7.70 14.15 17.86
CA LEU A 361 8.77 13.21 18.20
C LEU A 361 8.43 12.37 19.44
N ALA A 362 7.84 12.97 20.48
CA ALA A 362 7.36 12.24 21.64
C ALA A 362 6.29 11.21 21.28
N GLN A 363 5.38 11.52 20.34
CA GLN A 363 4.40 10.57 19.83
C GLN A 363 5.06 9.45 19.01
N MET A 364 6.02 9.77 18.14
CA MET A 364 6.77 8.75 17.39
C MET A 364 7.45 7.74 18.33
N ASN A 365 8.03 8.23 19.43
CA ASN A 365 8.66 7.37 20.44
C ASN A 365 7.66 6.50 21.23
N SER A 366 6.35 6.77 21.16
CA SER A 366 5.30 6.02 21.86
C SER A 366 4.68 4.88 21.03
N ILE A 367 5.00 4.80 19.74
CA ILE A 367 4.56 3.76 18.77
C ILE A 367 5.63 2.67 18.65
#